data_AF-T0CL20-F1
#
_entry.id   AF-T0CL20-F1
#
_cell.length_a   1.000
_cell.length_b   1.000
_cell.length_c   1.000
_cell.angle_alpha   90.00
_cell.angle_beta   90.00
_cell.angle_gamma   90.00
#
_symmetry.space_group_name_H-M   'P 1'
#
loop_
_entity.id
_entity.type
_entity.pdbx_description
1 polymer ?
#
loop_
_entity_poly.entity_id
_entity_poly.type
_entity_poly.pdbx_seq_one_letter_code
_entity_poly.pdbx_strand_id
1 'polypeptide(L)'
;MNEDVKRPIIHEIVVVEGIHDKQVVDVAVKADVLVLGGDRIGQRTMDVLRRAVRTRGVIVLTDPDGAGERIRRRIDRAVPGCSHAHVPRRQAVSRQGLGVEHADATAVREALLRARGQVAPTQSENRVEFTQEDLLSARLLACPEASVRRMALGDQLGIGYGNAKAFLNKLNTLGVTREEWRQALERLERDDG
;
A
#
# COMPACT_ATOMS: atom_id res chain seq x y z
N MET A 1 -21.14 20.09 16.74
CA MET A 1 -19.81 20.70 16.94
C MET A 1 -18.85 19.95 16.02
N ASN A 2 -18.82 20.31 14.73
CA ASN A 2 -17.99 19.63 13.74
C ASN A 2 -16.63 20.32 13.74
N GLU A 3 -15.73 19.87 14.61
CA GLU A 3 -14.32 20.13 14.35
C GLU A 3 -13.92 19.27 13.15
N ASP A 4 -13.80 19.91 12.00
CA ASP A 4 -12.94 19.45 10.90
C ASP A 4 -11.51 19.34 11.43
N VAL A 5 -11.24 18.30 12.24
CA VAL A 5 -9.87 17.91 12.58
C VAL A 5 -9.26 17.47 11.26
N LYS A 6 -8.55 18.39 10.60
CA LYS A 6 -7.88 18.17 9.33
C LYS A 6 -6.96 16.96 9.51
N ARG A 7 -7.41 15.79 9.03
CA ARG A 7 -6.65 14.54 9.11
C ARG A 7 -5.25 14.77 8.54
N PRO A 8 -4.18 14.44 9.28
CA PRO A 8 -2.83 14.66 8.80
C PRO A 8 -2.57 13.78 7.57
N ILE A 9 -1.77 14.30 6.64
CA ILE A 9 -1.36 13.57 5.44
C ILE A 9 -0.09 12.79 5.79
N ILE A 10 -0.05 11.53 5.39
CA ILE A 10 1.13 10.67 5.43
C ILE A 10 1.46 10.30 3.99
N HIS A 11 2.71 10.56 3.59
CA HIS A 11 3.16 10.38 2.22
C HIS A 11 3.65 8.95 1.98
N GLU A 12 4.18 8.30 3.01
CA GLU A 12 4.54 6.89 3.01
C GLU A 12 3.30 6.01 2.83
N ILE A 13 3.49 4.82 2.25
CA ILE A 13 2.43 3.82 2.14
C ILE A 13 2.30 3.12 3.49
N VAL A 14 1.11 3.13 4.08
CA VAL A 14 0.81 2.43 5.34
C VAL A 14 0.46 0.98 5.03
N VAL A 15 1.20 0.04 5.60
CA VAL A 15 0.97 -1.39 5.44
C VAL A 15 0.27 -1.94 6.66
N VAL A 16 -0.88 -2.59 6.47
CA VAL A 16 -1.71 -3.18 7.53
C VAL A 16 -2.02 -4.66 7.25
N GLU A 17 -2.39 -5.40 8.28
CA GLU A 17 -2.71 -6.83 8.16
C GLU A 17 -4.08 -7.06 7.50
N GLY A 18 -5.10 -6.37 8.00
CA GLY A 18 -6.50 -6.58 7.61
C GLY A 18 -7.24 -5.35 7.07
N ILE A 19 -8.46 -5.59 6.58
CA ILE A 19 -9.33 -4.53 6.06
C ILE A 19 -9.87 -3.64 7.18
N HIS A 20 -10.11 -4.18 8.38
CA HIS A 20 -10.57 -3.38 9.52
C HIS A 20 -9.49 -2.40 10.00
N ASP A 21 -8.23 -2.83 10.04
CA ASP A 21 -7.10 -1.93 10.33
C ASP A 21 -7.04 -0.78 9.32
N LYS A 22 -7.24 -1.08 8.03
CA LYS A 22 -7.34 -0.05 6.99
C LYS A 22 -8.45 0.96 7.28
N GLN A 23 -9.62 0.50 7.74
CA GLN A 23 -10.72 1.41 8.09
C GLN A 23 -10.32 2.36 9.21
N VAL A 24 -9.63 1.87 10.25
CA VAL A 24 -9.13 2.72 11.34
C VAL A 24 -8.08 3.73 10.83
N VAL A 25 -7.16 3.29 9.96
CA VAL A 25 -6.17 4.17 9.32
C VAL A 25 -6.83 5.25 8.47
N ASP A 26 -7.82 4.90 7.65
CA ASP A 26 -8.57 5.84 6.80
C ASP A 26 -9.28 6.91 7.65
N VAL A 27 -9.75 6.58 8.85
CA VAL A 27 -10.33 7.55 9.80
C VAL A 27 -9.24 8.37 10.50
N ALA A 28 -8.10 7.77 10.81
CA ALA A 28 -7.02 8.41 11.55
C ALA A 28 -6.25 9.47 10.73
N VAL A 29 -5.94 9.17 9.46
CA VAL A 29 -5.03 9.93 8.60
C VAL A 29 -5.49 9.93 7.13
N LYS A 30 -4.85 10.73 6.29
CA LYS A 30 -4.94 10.63 4.82
C LYS A 30 -3.67 9.97 4.29
N ALA A 31 -3.75 8.70 3.91
CA ALA A 31 -2.62 7.91 3.41
C ALA A 31 -3.09 6.88 2.40
N ASP A 32 -2.18 6.42 1.55
CA ASP A 32 -2.38 5.20 0.77
C ASP A 32 -2.12 3.99 1.67
N VAL A 33 -3.01 3.00 1.60
CA VAL A 33 -2.96 1.81 2.47
C VAL A 33 -2.81 0.54 1.63
N LEU A 34 -1.83 -0.29 1.98
CA LEU A 34 -1.63 -1.63 1.45
C LEU A 34 -2.04 -2.66 2.50
N VAL A 35 -2.99 -3.54 2.15
CA VAL A 35 -3.47 -4.62 3.03
C VAL A 35 -2.77 -5.93 2.65
N LEU A 36 -2.19 -6.62 3.63
CA LEU A 36 -1.45 -7.87 3.41
C LEU A 36 -2.37 -9.09 3.27
N GLY A 37 -3.47 -9.14 4.01
CA GLY A 37 -4.39 -10.28 4.03
C GLY A 37 -3.94 -11.42 4.96
N GLY A 38 -3.24 -11.09 6.05
CA GLY A 38 -2.74 -12.03 7.06
C GLY A 38 -1.21 -12.26 7.04
N ASP A 39 -0.74 -13.27 7.78
CA ASP A 39 0.68 -13.52 8.02
C ASP A 39 1.43 -14.27 6.89
N ARG A 40 0.67 -14.85 5.94
CA ARG A 40 1.20 -15.54 4.76
C ARG A 40 1.40 -14.57 3.59
N ILE A 41 2.45 -13.76 3.69
CA ILE A 41 2.81 -12.80 2.64
C ILE A 41 3.42 -13.56 1.44
N GLY A 42 2.77 -13.52 0.28
CA GLY A 42 3.27 -14.13 -0.95
C GLY A 42 4.37 -13.30 -1.63
N GLN A 43 5.13 -13.91 -2.57
CA GLN A 43 6.22 -13.24 -3.28
C GLN A 43 5.77 -11.95 -3.97
N ARG A 44 4.61 -11.98 -4.63
CA ARG A 44 4.01 -10.83 -5.32
C ARG A 44 3.80 -9.63 -4.39
N THR A 45 3.31 -9.85 -3.17
CA THR A 45 3.15 -8.80 -2.16
C THR A 45 4.49 -8.27 -1.69
N MET A 46 5.51 -9.13 -1.56
CA MET A 46 6.86 -8.70 -1.24
C MET A 46 7.47 -7.83 -2.34
N ASP A 47 7.22 -8.14 -3.61
CA ASP A 47 7.69 -7.32 -4.74
C ASP A 47 7.06 -5.92 -4.72
N VAL A 48 5.76 -5.86 -4.44
CA VAL A 48 5.05 -4.58 -4.24
C VAL A 48 5.65 -3.79 -3.08
N LEU A 49 5.93 -4.44 -1.94
CA LEU A 49 6.57 -3.77 -0.79
C LEU A 49 7.96 -3.24 -1.13
N ARG A 50 8.80 -4.02 -1.86
CA ARG A 50 10.12 -3.54 -2.31
C ARG A 50 10.00 -2.32 -3.20
N ARG A 51 9.02 -2.29 -4.09
CA ARG A 51 8.75 -1.11 -4.91
C ARG A 51 8.34 0.07 -4.04
N ALA A 52 7.35 -0.12 -3.17
CA ALA A 52 6.82 0.90 -2.27
C ALA A 52 7.90 1.57 -1.43
N VAL A 53 8.82 0.80 -0.82
CA VAL A 53 9.93 1.34 -0.02
C VAL A 53 10.84 2.24 -0.87
N ARG A 54 11.16 1.84 -2.10
CA ARG A 54 12.04 2.63 -2.98
C ARG A 54 11.38 3.91 -3.51
N THR A 55 10.07 3.90 -3.73
CA THR A 55 9.39 5.00 -4.42
C THR A 55 8.79 6.04 -3.47
N ARG A 56 8.20 5.61 -2.36
CA ARG A 56 7.52 6.51 -1.39
C ARG A 56 7.92 6.30 0.06
N GLY A 57 8.51 5.16 0.39
CA GLY A 57 8.68 4.71 1.76
C GLY A 57 7.43 3.98 2.28
N VAL A 58 7.64 3.18 3.31
CA VAL A 58 6.61 2.33 3.92
C VAL A 58 6.61 2.48 5.43
N ILE A 59 5.42 2.58 6.02
CA ILE A 59 5.20 2.47 7.46
C ILE A 59 4.39 1.19 7.72
N VAL A 60 4.99 0.23 8.41
CA VAL A 60 4.35 -1.03 8.80
C VAL A 60 3.60 -0.83 10.12
N LEU A 61 2.29 -1.06 10.08
CA LEU A 61 1.38 -1.02 11.23
C LEU A 61 0.69 -2.38 11.35
N THR A 62 1.23 -3.23 12.23
CA THR A 62 0.63 -4.52 12.60
C THR A 62 0.13 -4.51 14.03
N ASP A 63 -0.64 -5.53 14.35
CA ASP A 63 -1.12 -5.80 15.69
C ASP A 63 0.03 -5.98 16.72
N PRO A 64 -0.20 -5.59 17.98
CA PRO A 64 0.76 -5.76 19.08
C PRO A 64 0.69 -7.18 19.66
N ASP A 65 0.81 -8.18 18.79
CA ASP A 65 0.64 -9.59 19.08
C ASP A 65 1.74 -10.45 18.43
N GLY A 66 1.67 -11.77 18.60
CA GLY A 66 2.67 -12.69 18.05
C GLY A 66 2.66 -12.78 16.53
N ALA A 67 1.50 -12.60 15.88
CA ALA A 67 1.38 -12.66 14.42
C ALA A 67 1.96 -11.41 13.75
N GLY A 68 1.61 -10.23 14.26
CA GLY A 68 2.16 -8.95 13.83
C GLY A 68 3.69 -8.91 13.93
N GLU A 69 4.26 -9.43 15.02
CA GLU A 69 5.72 -9.54 15.18
C GLU A 69 6.37 -10.47 14.14
N ARG A 70 5.70 -11.55 13.72
CA ARG A 70 6.21 -12.41 12.63
C ARG A 70 6.15 -11.69 11.29
N ILE A 71 5.07 -10.95 11.01
CA ILE A 71 4.92 -10.13 9.81
C ILE A 71 6.05 -9.10 9.72
N ARG A 72 6.29 -8.33 10.79
CA ARG A 72 7.36 -7.32 10.86
C ARG A 72 8.72 -7.92 10.54
N ARG A 73 9.11 -8.98 11.26
CA ARG A 73 10.39 -9.68 11.05
C ARG A 73 10.55 -10.21 9.62
N ARG A 74 9.46 -10.69 9.02
CA ARG A 74 9.47 -11.19 7.65
C ARG A 74 9.67 -10.05 6.64
N ILE A 75 8.98 -8.94 6.82
CA ILE A 75 9.12 -7.75 5.97
C ILE A 75 10.54 -7.18 6.09
N ASP A 76 11.04 -6.95 7.30
CA ASP A 76 12.37 -6.34 7.51
C ASP A 76 13.50 -7.17 6.91
N ARG A 77 13.40 -8.49 7.00
CA ARG A 77 14.42 -9.40 6.44
C ARG A 77 14.48 -9.33 4.91
N ALA A 78 13.34 -9.16 4.27
CA ALA A 78 13.22 -9.28 2.81
C ALA A 78 13.11 -7.93 2.09
N VAL A 79 12.75 -6.88 2.82
CA VAL A 79 12.52 -5.50 2.36
C VAL A 79 13.03 -4.52 3.44
N PRO A 80 14.36 -4.34 3.57
CA PRO A 80 14.90 -3.38 4.52
C PRO A 80 14.52 -1.95 4.14
N GLY A 81 14.39 -1.07 5.13
CA GLY A 81 14.07 0.35 4.94
C GLY A 81 12.62 0.75 5.28
N CYS A 82 11.82 -0.17 5.84
CA CYS A 82 10.51 0.14 6.39
C CYS A 82 10.60 0.86 7.74
N SER A 83 9.77 1.87 7.94
CA SER A 83 9.47 2.41 9.27
C SER A 83 8.40 1.54 9.96
N HIS A 84 8.35 1.59 11.29
CA HIS A 84 7.44 0.78 12.09
C HIS A 84 6.61 1.64 13.04
N ALA A 85 5.28 1.59 12.88
CA ALA A 85 4.34 2.23 13.81
C ALA A 85 3.83 1.21 14.81
N HIS A 86 3.82 1.58 16.10
CA HIS A 86 3.38 0.71 17.19
C HIS A 86 2.25 1.37 17.98
N VAL A 87 1.09 0.72 17.99
CA VAL A 87 0.00 1.07 18.89
C VAL A 87 0.22 0.34 20.22
N PRO A 88 0.25 1.05 21.37
CA PRO A 88 0.37 0.41 22.67
C PRO A 88 -0.72 -0.63 22.88
N ARG A 89 -0.37 -1.82 23.40
CA ARG A 89 -1.34 -2.91 23.67
C ARG A 89 -2.59 -2.45 24.41
N ARG A 90 -2.43 -1.58 25.41
CA ARG A 90 -3.55 -1.02 26.21
C ARG A 90 -4.55 -0.18 25.40
N GLN A 91 -4.13 0.34 24.25
CA GLN A 91 -4.93 1.14 23.33
C GLN A 91 -5.44 0.31 22.14
N ALA A 92 -5.08 -0.98 22.07
CA ALA A 92 -5.47 -1.89 20.99
C ALA A 92 -6.28 -3.09 21.51
N VAL A 93 -6.75 -3.03 22.76
CA VAL A 93 -7.49 -4.12 23.40
C VAL A 93 -8.95 -3.73 23.59
N SER A 94 -9.85 -4.64 23.24
CA SER A 94 -11.29 -4.51 23.46
C SER A 94 -11.85 -5.81 24.05
N ARG A 95 -13.17 -5.83 24.30
CA ARG A 95 -13.87 -7.08 24.66
C ARG A 95 -13.88 -8.11 23.52
N GLN A 96 -13.67 -7.67 22.28
CA GLN A 96 -13.72 -8.50 21.09
C GLN A 96 -12.35 -9.07 20.70
N GLY A 97 -11.26 -8.53 21.24
CA GLY A 97 -9.92 -9.02 20.94
C GLY A 97 -8.81 -8.00 21.18
N LEU A 98 -7.68 -8.27 20.55
CA LEU A 98 -6.50 -7.40 20.52
C LEU A 98 -6.12 -7.16 19.06
N GLY A 99 -6.03 -5.90 18.65
CA GLY A 99 -5.63 -5.53 17.30
C GLY A 99 -5.77 -4.02 17.03
N VAL A 100 -5.20 -3.56 15.92
CA VAL A 100 -5.27 -2.17 15.47
C VAL A 100 -6.72 -1.78 15.17
N GLU A 101 -7.54 -2.71 14.67
CA GLU A 101 -8.99 -2.55 14.48
C GLU A 101 -9.75 -2.15 15.75
N HIS A 102 -9.19 -2.38 16.94
CA HIS A 102 -9.79 -2.00 18.22
C HIS A 102 -9.24 -0.70 18.80
N ALA A 103 -8.29 -0.06 18.13
CA ALA A 103 -7.66 1.14 18.61
C ALA A 103 -8.44 2.40 18.23
N ASP A 104 -8.40 3.40 19.11
CA ASP A 104 -8.90 4.72 18.79
C ASP A 104 -8.11 5.32 17.62
N ALA A 105 -8.81 5.99 16.71
CA ALA A 105 -8.18 6.64 15.55
C ALA A 105 -7.07 7.64 15.96
N THR A 106 -7.18 8.24 17.15
CA THR A 106 -6.14 9.11 17.73
C THR A 106 -4.87 8.32 18.08
N ALA A 107 -4.99 7.13 18.65
CA ALA A 107 -3.84 6.27 18.98
C ALA A 107 -3.11 5.83 17.70
N VAL A 108 -3.86 5.43 16.66
CA VAL A 108 -3.29 5.07 15.35
C VAL A 108 -2.61 6.28 14.70
N ARG A 109 -3.24 7.45 14.75
CA ARG A 109 -2.66 8.70 14.24
C ARG A 109 -1.32 9.02 14.93
N GLU A 110 -1.27 8.96 16.25
CA GLU A 110 -0.03 9.20 16.99
C GLU A 110 1.06 8.18 16.66
N ALA A 111 0.71 6.89 16.58
CA ALA A 111 1.65 5.83 16.23
C ALA A 111 2.27 6.07 14.84
N LEU A 112 1.44 6.41 13.85
CA LEU A 112 1.89 6.69 12.49
C LEU A 112 2.73 7.98 12.42
N LEU A 113 2.33 9.05 13.11
CA LEU A 113 3.09 10.31 13.14
C LEU A 113 4.46 10.16 13.81
N ARG A 114 4.58 9.29 14.83
CA ARG A 114 5.87 8.98 15.48
C ARG A 114 6.79 8.15 14.59
N ALA A 115 6.22 7.28 13.75
CA ALA A 115 6.97 6.46 12.80
C ALA A 115 7.36 7.21 11.51
N ARG A 116 6.68 8.33 11.23
CA ARG A 116 6.94 9.19 10.07
C ARG A 116 8.33 9.80 10.17
N GLY A 117 9.18 9.56 9.16
CA GLY A 117 10.46 10.23 8.97
C GLY A 117 11.57 9.93 9.99
N GLN A 118 12.17 8.73 9.91
CA GLN A 118 13.63 8.57 10.08
C GLN A 118 14.39 8.52 8.73
N VAL A 119 13.65 8.45 7.62
CA VAL A 119 14.19 8.53 6.26
C VAL A 119 13.53 9.74 5.59
N ALA A 120 14.34 10.66 5.07
CA ALA A 120 13.83 11.88 4.45
C ALA A 120 12.89 11.52 3.29
N PRO A 121 11.71 12.14 3.19
CA PRO A 121 10.83 11.94 2.05
C PRO A 121 11.59 12.38 0.80
N THR A 122 11.91 11.42 -0.09
CA THR A 122 12.17 11.76 -1.49
C THR A 122 10.95 12.50 -1.96
N GLN A 123 11.17 13.70 -2.49
CA GLN A 123 10.15 14.66 -2.93
C GLN A 123 9.16 14.01 -3.92
N SER A 124 8.18 13.29 -3.40
CA SER A 124 7.13 12.69 -4.20
C SER A 124 5.84 13.28 -3.68
N GLU A 125 5.61 14.52 -4.10
CA GLU A 125 4.24 15.02 -4.25
C GLU A 125 3.43 13.94 -4.97
N ASN A 126 2.15 13.78 -4.62
CA ASN A 126 1.24 12.83 -5.27
C ASN A 126 1.11 13.17 -6.76
N ARG A 127 2.06 12.74 -7.59
CA ARG A 127 2.00 12.88 -9.04
C ARG A 127 1.01 11.85 -9.55
N VAL A 128 -0.11 12.34 -10.05
CA VAL A 128 -1.02 11.54 -10.88
C VAL A 128 -0.39 11.48 -12.26
N GLU A 129 0.36 10.42 -12.53
CA GLU A 129 1.04 10.19 -13.80
C GLU A 129 0.13 9.48 -14.80
N PHE A 130 -0.73 8.59 -14.31
CA PHE A 130 -1.66 7.79 -15.11
C PHE A 130 -3.12 8.13 -14.81
N THR A 131 -3.92 8.02 -15.85
CA THR A 131 -5.36 8.29 -15.88
C THR A 131 -6.15 7.07 -16.38
N GLN A 132 -7.48 7.16 -16.33
CA GLN A 132 -8.34 6.12 -16.90
C GLN A 132 -8.20 6.01 -18.43
N GLU A 133 -7.88 7.12 -19.10
CA GLU A 133 -7.64 7.15 -20.55
C GLU A 133 -6.43 6.31 -20.93
N ASP A 134 -5.37 6.33 -20.12
CA ASP A 134 -4.19 5.48 -20.33
C ASP A 134 -4.55 3.99 -20.28
N LEU A 135 -5.47 3.59 -19.39
CA LEU A 135 -5.95 2.21 -19.33
C LEU A 135 -6.81 1.83 -20.53
N LEU A 136 -7.63 2.76 -21.04
CA LEU A 136 -8.46 2.52 -22.23
C LEU A 136 -7.57 2.32 -23.46
N SER A 137 -6.63 3.24 -23.70
CA SER A 137 -5.71 3.20 -24.83
C SER A 137 -4.83 1.95 -24.84
N ALA A 138 -4.49 1.41 -23.66
CA ALA A 138 -3.69 0.19 -23.53
C ALA A 138 -4.50 -1.13 -23.56
N ARG A 139 -5.82 -1.08 -23.79
CA ARG A 139 -6.73 -2.24 -23.72
C ARG A 139 -6.70 -2.94 -22.35
N LEU A 140 -6.65 -2.14 -21.29
CA LEU A 140 -6.67 -2.58 -19.89
C LEU A 140 -7.99 -2.23 -19.19
N LEU A 141 -8.95 -1.68 -19.92
CA LEU A 141 -10.29 -1.34 -19.49
C LEU A 141 -11.26 -1.54 -20.66
N ALA A 142 -12.51 -1.92 -20.37
CA ALA A 142 -13.59 -2.05 -21.34
C ALA A 142 -13.35 -3.05 -22.50
N CYS A 143 -12.49 -4.04 -22.31
CA CYS A 143 -12.34 -5.17 -23.24
C CYS A 143 -12.30 -6.53 -22.50
N PRO A 144 -12.62 -7.65 -23.17
CA PRO A 144 -12.66 -8.97 -22.56
C PRO A 144 -11.32 -9.41 -21.93
N GLU A 145 -10.21 -9.08 -22.59
CA GLU A 145 -8.85 -9.49 -22.20
C GLU A 145 -8.28 -8.60 -21.09
N ALA A 146 -8.95 -7.49 -20.74
CA ALA A 146 -8.44 -6.47 -19.84
C ALA A 146 -8.00 -7.03 -18.49
N SER A 147 -8.70 -8.06 -17.97
CA SER A 147 -8.35 -8.66 -16.68
C SER A 147 -7.01 -9.41 -16.73
N VAL A 148 -6.82 -10.23 -17.76
CA VAL A 148 -5.59 -11.02 -17.96
C VAL A 148 -4.42 -10.08 -18.25
N ARG A 149 -4.63 -9.08 -19.11
CA ARG A 149 -3.62 -8.07 -19.44
C ARG A 149 -3.18 -7.28 -18.21
N ARG A 150 -4.11 -6.85 -17.35
CA ARG A 150 -3.77 -6.19 -16.07
C ARG A 150 -2.99 -7.11 -15.13
N MET A 151 -3.29 -8.42 -15.12
CA MET A 151 -2.56 -9.38 -14.31
C MET A 151 -1.10 -9.50 -14.76
N ALA A 152 -0.88 -9.74 -16.07
CA ALA A 152 0.45 -9.87 -16.65
C ALA A 152 1.26 -8.58 -16.53
N LEU A 153 0.67 -7.44 -16.90
CA LEU A 153 1.34 -6.14 -16.81
C LEU A 153 1.64 -5.77 -15.35
N GLY A 154 0.73 -6.07 -14.43
CA GLY A 154 0.92 -5.84 -13.00
C GLY A 154 2.08 -6.64 -12.40
N ASP A 155 2.33 -7.85 -12.91
CA ASP A 155 3.47 -8.67 -12.53
C ASP A 155 4.78 -8.11 -13.05
N GLN A 156 4.81 -7.75 -14.33
CA GLN A 156 6.00 -7.15 -14.94
C GLN A 156 6.41 -5.83 -14.25
N LEU A 157 5.43 -5.02 -13.85
CA LEU A 157 5.67 -3.74 -13.17
C LEU A 157 5.94 -3.89 -11.65
N GLY A 158 5.71 -5.07 -11.08
CA GLY A 158 5.84 -5.31 -9.64
C GLY A 158 4.80 -4.56 -8.80
N ILE A 159 3.61 -4.29 -9.36
CA ILE A 159 2.50 -3.62 -8.67
C ILE A 159 1.36 -4.58 -8.28
N GLY A 160 1.46 -5.82 -8.78
CA GLY A 160 0.49 -6.88 -8.58
C GLY A 160 -0.84 -6.63 -9.30
N TYR A 161 -1.81 -7.49 -9.04
CA TYR A 161 -3.11 -7.47 -9.69
C TYR A 161 -4.10 -6.46 -9.05
N GLY A 162 -5.12 -6.05 -9.81
CA GLY A 162 -6.28 -5.33 -9.34
C GLY A 162 -7.35 -5.17 -10.42
N ASN A 163 -8.57 -4.80 -10.02
CA ASN A 163 -9.55 -4.25 -10.97
C ASN A 163 -9.02 -2.93 -11.56
N ALA A 164 -9.64 -2.40 -12.61
CA ALA A 164 -9.11 -1.23 -13.31
C ALA A 164 -8.86 -0.02 -12.40
N LYS A 165 -9.78 0.26 -11.47
CA LYS A 165 -9.63 1.36 -10.50
C LYS A 165 -8.45 1.13 -9.55
N ALA A 166 -8.34 -0.06 -8.97
CA ALA A 166 -7.26 -0.42 -8.06
C ALA A 166 -5.91 -0.45 -8.78
N PHE A 167 -5.88 -0.93 -10.03
CA PHE A 167 -4.69 -0.97 -10.87
C PHE A 167 -4.19 0.45 -11.19
N LEU A 168 -5.09 1.35 -11.61
CA LEU A 168 -4.78 2.76 -11.84
C LEU A 168 -4.20 3.42 -10.57
N ASN A 169 -4.85 3.21 -9.43
CA ASN A 169 -4.36 3.73 -8.16
C ASN A 169 -2.95 3.21 -7.87
N LYS A 170 -2.71 1.90 -8.05
CA LYS A 170 -1.39 1.28 -7.83
C LYS A 170 -0.30 1.83 -8.75
N LEU A 171 -0.60 2.10 -10.02
CA LEU A 171 0.37 2.72 -10.95
C LEU A 171 0.91 4.03 -10.37
N ASN A 172 0.00 4.89 -9.91
CA ASN A 172 0.33 6.20 -9.34
C ASN A 172 0.96 6.06 -7.95
N THR A 173 0.35 5.28 -7.06
CA THR A 173 0.80 5.09 -5.67
C THR A 173 2.19 4.45 -5.60
N LEU A 174 2.51 3.52 -6.50
CA LEU A 174 3.80 2.82 -6.50
C LEU A 174 4.84 3.49 -7.42
N GLY A 175 4.55 4.69 -7.94
CA GLY A 175 5.49 5.48 -8.72
C GLY A 175 5.94 4.75 -9.99
N VAL A 176 5.02 4.14 -10.74
CA VAL A 176 5.32 3.64 -12.08
C VAL A 176 5.64 4.82 -12.98
N THR A 177 6.67 4.67 -13.81
CA THR A 177 7.06 5.69 -14.78
C THR A 177 6.47 5.39 -16.16
N ARG A 178 6.33 6.41 -17.00
CA ARG A 178 5.92 6.24 -18.42
C ARG A 178 6.84 5.31 -19.20
N GLU A 179 8.13 5.31 -18.85
CA GLU A 179 9.12 4.45 -19.48
C GLU A 179 8.95 2.98 -19.07
N GLU A 180 8.80 2.69 -17.77
CA GLU A 180 8.49 1.33 -17.30
C GLU A 180 7.17 0.82 -17.90
N TRP A 181 6.16 1.69 -17.97
CA TRP A 181 4.87 1.38 -18.60
C TRP A 181 5.01 0.98 -20.06
N ARG A 182 5.72 1.80 -20.86
CA ARG A 182 5.96 1.54 -22.28
C ARG A 182 6.68 0.22 -22.48
N GLN A 183 7.77 -0.02 -21.74
CA GLN A 183 8.52 -1.27 -21.83
C GLN A 183 7.70 -2.49 -21.45
N ALA A 184 6.84 -2.38 -20.44
CA ALA A 184 5.98 -3.47 -20.02
C ALA A 184 4.87 -3.75 -21.06
N LEU A 185 4.30 -2.72 -21.67
CA LEU A 185 3.35 -2.89 -22.78
C LEU A 185 4.00 -3.55 -24.00
N GLU A 186 5.21 -3.15 -24.39
CA GLU A 186 5.94 -3.78 -25.51
C GLU A 186 6.20 -5.26 -25.28
N ARG A 187 6.48 -5.66 -24.04
CA ARG A 187 6.64 -7.08 -23.69
C ARG A 187 5.30 -7.81 -23.76
N LEU A 188 4.25 -7.22 -23.19
CA LEU A 188 2.91 -7.79 -23.22
C LEU A 188 2.42 -8.02 -24.67
N GLU A 189 2.71 -7.11 -25.59
CA GLU A 189 2.34 -7.25 -27.00
C GLU A 189 3.14 -8.33 -27.73
N ARG A 190 4.38 -8.61 -27.31
CA ARG A 190 5.18 -9.72 -27.86
C ARG A 190 4.71 -11.08 -27.34
N ASP A 191 4.21 -11.14 -26.12
CA ASP A 191 3.69 -12.38 -25.52
C ASP A 191 2.29 -12.74 -26.05
N ASP A 192 1.53 -11.75 -26.55
CA ASP A 192 0.20 -11.92 -27.15
C ASP A 192 0.23 -12.31 -28.65
N GLY A 193 1.40 -12.23 -29.31
CA GLY A 193 1.60 -12.50 -30.75
C GLY A 193 2.23 -13.86 -31.03
#